data_AF-A0A166NW36-F1
#
_entry.id   AF-A0A166NW36-F1
#
_cell.length_a   1.000
_cell.length_b   1.000
_cell.length_c   1.000
_cell.angle_alpha   90.00
_cell.angle_beta   90.00
_cell.angle_gamma   90.00
#
_symmetry.space_group_name_H-M   'P 1'
#
loop_
_entity.id
_entity.type
_entity.pdbx_description
1 polymer ?
#
loop_
_entity_poly.entity_id
_entity_poly.type
_entity_poly.pdbx_seq_one_letter_code
_entity_poly.pdbx_strand_id
1 'polypeptide(L)'
;MSIPMNRLGGRAFSHANDDDDDVEREYDRLRDAAREEANKRNQCFERSQQAYQSGDGAAAKELSNEGKRHAQRMEDLNRQASEYIFRENNAAGRVTGSCVDLHGQFVEEAERILEERIRADRARGQDHLHAIVGKGNHSTGHVQKLKPRIEEICREMGLNYSTEENAGRIYINLQGGDATMPPPPQVGGGHHGGQQHGGQQHGGQHQQPHHGGQTHGGQQHHGGQHHGGQHQQPQQDESGDLVVKILKKLEKACCIVM
;
A
#
# COMPACT_ATOMS: atom_id res chain seq x y z
N MET A 1 36.05 0.04 15.18
CA MET A 1 35.45 -1.26 15.53
C MET A 1 34.06 -1.29 14.93
N SER A 2 33.96 -1.76 13.68
CA SER A 2 32.73 -1.84 12.90
C SER A 2 31.90 -3.04 13.38
N ILE A 3 30.76 -2.75 14.00
CA ILE A 3 29.79 -3.77 14.41
C ILE A 3 29.21 -4.39 13.13
N PRO A 4 29.29 -5.72 12.93
CA PRO A 4 28.64 -6.35 11.80
C PRO A 4 27.13 -6.32 12.02
N MET A 5 26.43 -5.45 11.29
CA MET A 5 24.97 -5.48 11.21
C MET A 5 24.57 -6.74 10.44
N ASN A 6 24.05 -7.73 11.15
CA ASN A 6 23.43 -8.89 10.56
C ASN A 6 22.12 -8.45 9.87
N ARG A 7 22.25 -7.98 8.63
CA ARG A 7 21.14 -7.56 7.77
C ARG A 7 20.21 -8.76 7.56
N LEU A 8 18.98 -8.66 8.04
CA LEU A 8 17.97 -9.71 7.91
C LEU A 8 17.34 -9.65 6.51
N GLY A 9 18.04 -10.16 5.50
CA GLY A 9 17.57 -10.19 4.11
C GLY A 9 17.94 -8.95 3.30
N GLY A 10 17.48 -8.87 2.05
CA GLY A 10 17.73 -7.72 1.17
C GLY A 10 16.85 -6.48 1.47
N ARG A 11 17.07 -5.40 0.73
CA ARG A 11 16.59 -4.01 0.96
C ARG A 11 15.08 -3.81 1.15
N ALA A 12 14.60 -3.42 2.33
CA ALA A 12 13.17 -3.10 2.56
C ALA A 12 12.63 -1.89 1.75
N PHE A 13 13.49 -1.19 0.99
CA PHE A 13 13.11 -0.06 0.15
C PHE A 13 13.06 -0.41 -1.35
N SER A 14 12.09 0.19 -2.04
CA SER A 14 11.94 0.13 -3.51
C SER A 14 12.89 1.10 -4.24
N HIS A 15 13.42 2.09 -3.52
CA HIS A 15 14.29 3.14 -4.04
C HIS A 15 15.72 3.00 -3.46
N ALA A 16 16.73 3.48 -4.18
CA ALA A 16 18.12 3.28 -3.84
C ALA A 16 18.85 4.63 -3.68
N ASN A 17 18.77 5.22 -2.49
CA ASN A 17 19.58 6.36 -2.05
C ASN A 17 20.14 6.11 -0.64
N ASP A 18 21.17 6.85 -0.23
CA ASP A 18 21.81 6.72 1.09
C ASP A 18 20.85 6.99 2.27
N ASP A 19 19.83 7.86 2.09
CA ASP A 19 18.78 8.08 3.09
C ASP A 19 17.95 6.83 3.37
N ASP A 20 17.86 5.90 2.41
CA ASP A 20 17.07 4.68 2.55
C ASP A 20 17.73 3.70 3.55
N ASP A 21 19.05 3.78 3.80
CA ASP A 21 19.74 2.93 4.77
C ASP A 21 19.36 3.25 6.23
N ASP A 22 19.04 4.52 6.55
CA ASP A 22 18.60 4.92 7.90
C ASP A 22 17.19 4.42 8.19
N VAL A 23 16.35 4.49 7.17
CA VAL A 23 14.97 4.03 7.24
C VAL A 23 14.89 2.50 7.34
N GLU A 24 15.74 1.77 6.60
CA GLU A 24 15.86 0.31 6.74
C GLU A 24 16.23 -0.09 8.17
N ARG A 25 17.20 0.60 8.78
CA ARG A 25 17.65 0.26 10.14
C ARG A 25 16.57 0.47 11.19
N GLU A 26 15.80 1.54 11.09
CA GLU A 26 14.71 1.79 12.04
C GLU A 26 13.55 0.79 11.83
N TYR A 27 13.21 0.49 10.57
CA TYR A 27 12.24 -0.56 10.26
C TYR A 27 12.65 -1.93 10.82
N ASP A 28 13.90 -2.34 10.58
CA ASP A 28 14.43 -3.62 11.07
C ASP A 28 14.44 -3.66 12.60
N ARG A 29 14.87 -2.57 13.26
CA ARG A 29 14.84 -2.43 14.71
C ARG A 29 13.43 -2.63 15.29
N LEU A 30 12.42 -2.00 14.69
CA LEU A 30 11.02 -2.13 15.15
C LEU A 30 10.50 -3.56 14.94
N ARG A 31 10.80 -4.18 13.79
CA ARG A 31 10.41 -5.57 13.52
C ARG A 31 11.13 -6.57 14.42
N ASP A 32 12.40 -6.34 14.75
CA ASP A 32 13.16 -7.18 15.67
C ASP A 32 12.63 -7.07 17.09
N ALA A 33 12.35 -5.85 17.56
CA ALA A 33 11.71 -5.65 18.86
C ALA A 33 10.35 -6.35 18.95
N ALA A 34 9.55 -6.31 17.87
CA ALA A 34 8.28 -7.05 17.82
C ALA A 34 8.50 -8.57 17.92
N ARG A 35 9.50 -9.12 17.23
CA ARG A 35 9.86 -10.55 17.32
C ARG A 35 10.31 -10.94 18.72
N GLU A 36 11.06 -10.09 19.41
CA GLU A 36 11.45 -10.33 20.81
C GLU A 36 10.23 -10.39 21.73
N GLU A 37 9.28 -9.47 21.59
CA GLU A 37 8.03 -9.51 22.36
C GLU A 37 7.18 -10.75 22.01
N ALA A 38 7.18 -11.19 20.74
CA ALA A 38 6.54 -12.44 20.32
C ALA A 38 7.16 -13.68 21.00
N ASN A 39 8.49 -13.70 21.11
CA ASN A 39 9.21 -14.78 21.81
C ASN A 39 8.86 -14.82 23.30
N LYS A 40 8.86 -13.66 23.98
CA LYS A 40 8.45 -13.55 25.40
C LYS A 40 7.01 -13.99 25.59
N ARG A 41 6.09 -13.55 24.72
CA ARG A 41 4.68 -13.97 24.70
C ARG A 41 4.56 -15.49 24.64
N ASN A 42 5.26 -16.13 23.69
CA ASN A 42 5.19 -17.58 23.50
C ASN A 42 5.68 -18.33 24.75
N GLN A 43 6.78 -17.88 25.35
CA GLN A 43 7.29 -18.45 26.60
C GLN A 43 6.29 -18.30 27.76
N CYS A 44 5.65 -17.14 27.90
CA CYS A 44 4.62 -16.92 28.91
C CYS A 44 3.43 -17.87 28.73
N PHE A 45 2.96 -18.06 27.48
CA PHE A 45 1.84 -18.96 27.21
C PHE A 45 2.18 -20.44 27.40
N GLU A 46 3.39 -20.85 27.01
CA GLU A 46 3.88 -22.21 27.27
C GLU A 46 3.93 -22.50 28.78
N ARG A 47 4.54 -21.60 29.56
CA ARG A 47 4.60 -21.71 31.02
C ARG A 47 3.22 -21.64 31.66
N SER A 48 2.32 -20.80 31.15
CA SER A 48 0.93 -20.70 31.61
C SER A 48 0.20 -22.04 31.42
N GLN A 49 0.40 -22.69 30.28
CA GLN A 49 -0.21 -23.99 29.98
C GLN A 49 0.34 -25.08 30.91
N GLN A 50 1.65 -25.09 31.16
CA GLN A 50 2.28 -26.01 32.12
C GLN A 50 1.75 -25.82 33.55
N ALA A 51 1.64 -24.58 34.01
CA ALA A 51 1.08 -24.25 35.33
C ALA A 51 -0.37 -24.74 35.46
N TYR A 52 -1.18 -24.52 34.43
CA TYR A 52 -2.57 -25.01 34.39
C TYR A 52 -2.64 -26.54 34.48
N GLN A 53 -1.80 -27.25 33.72
CA GLN A 53 -1.73 -28.72 33.74
C GLN A 53 -1.27 -29.27 35.09
N SER A 54 -0.46 -28.51 35.85
CA SER A 54 -0.03 -28.87 37.20
C SER A 54 -1.05 -28.53 38.30
N GLY A 55 -2.19 -27.93 37.95
CA GLY A 55 -3.23 -27.51 38.89
C GLY A 55 -3.01 -26.14 39.55
N ASP A 56 -1.95 -25.42 39.19
CA ASP A 56 -1.70 -24.06 39.66
C ASP A 56 -2.39 -23.03 38.77
N GLY A 57 -3.70 -22.86 39.00
CA GLY A 57 -4.53 -21.92 38.25
C GLY A 57 -4.16 -20.45 38.48
N ALA A 58 -3.59 -20.10 39.64
CA ALA A 58 -3.18 -18.73 39.95
C ALA A 58 -1.95 -18.33 39.11
N ALA A 59 -0.89 -19.15 39.13
CA ALA A 59 0.29 -18.94 38.30
C ALA A 59 -0.06 -18.98 36.80
N ALA A 60 -0.94 -19.91 36.39
CA ALA A 60 -1.41 -19.97 35.01
C ALA A 60 -2.06 -18.65 34.56
N LYS A 61 -2.93 -18.07 35.41
CA LYS A 61 -3.62 -16.81 35.12
C LYS A 61 -2.64 -15.64 35.03
N GLU A 62 -1.68 -15.55 35.94
CA GLU A 62 -0.68 -14.49 35.94
C GLU A 62 0.19 -14.53 34.67
N LEU A 63 0.71 -15.71 34.32
CA LEU A 63 1.51 -15.92 33.10
C LEU A 63 0.69 -15.67 31.83
N SER A 64 -0.60 -16.03 31.81
CA SER A 64 -1.51 -15.72 30.70
C SER A 64 -1.68 -14.20 30.53
N ASN A 65 -1.90 -13.48 31.63
CA ASN A 65 -2.02 -12.02 31.61
C ASN A 65 -0.70 -11.37 31.16
N GLU A 66 0.45 -11.92 31.56
CA GLU A 66 1.76 -11.47 31.09
C GLU A 66 1.95 -11.70 29.59
N GLY A 67 1.62 -12.89 29.09
CA GLY A 67 1.63 -13.18 27.66
C GLY A 67 0.77 -12.22 26.87
N LYS A 68 -0.42 -11.86 27.37
CA LYS A 68 -1.29 -10.84 26.73
C LYS A 68 -0.64 -9.45 26.68
N ARG A 69 0.09 -9.04 27.73
CA ARG A 69 0.84 -7.77 27.70
C ARG A 69 1.93 -7.78 26.64
N HIS A 70 2.67 -8.88 26.51
CA HIS A 70 3.66 -9.03 25.44
C HIS A 70 3.03 -9.07 24.05
N ALA A 71 1.86 -9.70 23.90
CA ALA A 71 1.10 -9.69 22.65
C ALA A 71 0.71 -8.26 22.24
N GLN A 72 0.19 -7.46 23.17
CA GLN A 72 -0.16 -6.06 22.90
C GLN A 72 1.06 -5.23 22.50
N ARG A 73 2.19 -5.36 23.20
CA ARG A 73 3.43 -4.65 22.83
C ARG A 73 3.97 -5.07 21.46
N MET A 74 3.91 -6.36 21.14
CA MET A 74 4.27 -6.87 19.82
C MET A 74 3.39 -6.24 18.72
N GLU A 75 2.07 -6.17 18.93
CA GLU A 75 1.14 -5.52 18.00
C GLU A 75 1.46 -4.03 17.82
N ASP A 76 1.72 -3.31 18.92
CA ASP A 76 2.09 -1.89 18.86
C ASP A 76 3.41 -1.65 18.11
N LEU A 77 4.41 -2.52 18.28
CA LEU A 77 5.69 -2.42 17.58
C LEU A 77 5.54 -2.74 16.08
N ASN A 78 4.76 -3.79 15.73
CA ASN A 78 4.47 -4.09 14.33
C ASN A 78 3.69 -2.96 13.66
N ARG A 79 2.70 -2.38 14.35
CA ARG A 79 1.95 -1.23 13.86
C ARG A 79 2.87 -0.03 13.61
N GLN A 80 3.78 0.28 14.54
CA GLN A 80 4.78 1.33 14.34
C GLN A 80 5.67 1.05 13.13
N ALA A 81 6.16 -0.17 12.97
CA ALA A 81 6.98 -0.56 11.83
C ALA A 81 6.22 -0.39 10.49
N SER A 82 4.96 -0.85 10.46
CA SER A 82 4.05 -0.76 9.31
C SER A 82 3.77 0.69 8.92
N GLU A 83 3.39 1.53 9.89
CA GLU A 83 3.12 2.96 9.68
C GLU A 83 4.37 3.69 9.20
N TYR A 84 5.53 3.38 9.78
CA TYR A 84 6.81 3.97 9.41
C TYR A 84 7.15 3.65 7.95
N ILE A 85 7.28 2.38 7.58
CA ILE A 85 7.66 2.00 6.20
C ILE A 85 6.62 2.45 5.17
N PHE A 86 5.33 2.41 5.53
CA PHE A 86 4.27 2.90 4.65
C PHE A 86 4.44 4.39 4.34
N ARG A 87 4.66 5.20 5.37
CA ARG A 87 4.82 6.65 5.23
C ARG A 87 6.03 7.00 4.38
N GLU A 88 7.17 6.34 4.61
CA GLU A 88 8.41 6.62 3.89
C GLU A 88 8.31 6.20 2.41
N ASN A 89 7.71 5.02 2.13
CA ASN A 89 7.51 4.57 0.74
C ASN A 89 6.46 5.39 -0.02
N ASN A 90 5.43 5.90 0.66
CA ASN A 90 4.35 6.67 0.05
C ASN A 90 4.50 8.19 0.24
N ALA A 91 5.69 8.67 0.63
CA ALA A 91 5.96 10.09 0.79
C ALA A 91 5.77 10.86 -0.53
N ALA A 92 5.45 12.15 -0.42
CA ALA A 92 5.24 12.99 -1.58
C ALA A 92 6.46 12.95 -2.52
N GLY A 93 6.22 12.64 -3.80
CA GLY A 93 7.28 12.51 -4.81
C GLY A 93 7.88 11.11 -4.96
N ARG A 94 7.59 10.16 -4.05
CA ARG A 94 7.99 8.74 -4.19
C ARG A 94 6.99 7.93 -5.02
N VAL A 95 5.69 8.19 -4.83
CA VAL A 95 4.60 7.54 -5.58
C VAL A 95 3.67 8.57 -6.22
N THR A 96 3.03 8.21 -7.33
CA THR A 96 2.00 9.03 -7.96
C THR A 96 0.66 8.89 -7.20
N GLY A 97 -0.27 9.84 -7.42
CA GLY A 97 -1.57 9.85 -6.73
C GLY A 97 -2.44 8.60 -6.95
N SER A 98 -2.20 7.85 -8.02
CA SER A 98 -2.90 6.60 -8.36
C SER A 98 -2.05 5.35 -8.08
N CYS A 99 -1.02 5.50 -7.23
CA CYS A 99 -0.17 4.40 -6.76
C CYS A 99 -0.23 4.28 -5.23
N VAL A 100 -0.05 3.06 -4.74
CA VAL A 100 0.19 2.75 -3.33
C VAL A 100 1.32 1.74 -3.22
N ASP A 101 2.32 2.03 -2.39
CA ASP A 101 3.42 1.11 -2.12
C ASP A 101 3.15 0.33 -0.82
N LEU A 102 3.03 -0.99 -0.96
CA LEU A 102 2.78 -1.96 0.11
C LEU A 102 4.02 -2.82 0.39
N HIS A 103 5.18 -2.49 -0.17
CA HIS A 103 6.41 -3.19 0.11
C HIS A 103 6.82 -3.03 1.58
N GLY A 104 7.33 -4.11 2.17
CA GLY A 104 7.69 -4.16 3.59
C GLY A 104 6.51 -4.36 4.55
N GLN A 105 5.27 -4.37 4.05
CA GLN A 105 4.09 -4.68 4.86
C GLN A 105 3.98 -6.20 5.09
N PHE A 106 3.45 -6.59 6.25
CA PHE A 106 2.91 -7.92 6.44
C PHE A 106 1.56 -8.04 5.73
N VAL A 107 1.11 -9.28 5.56
CA VAL A 107 -0.05 -9.60 4.72
C VAL A 107 -1.31 -8.91 5.25
N GLU A 108 -1.54 -9.02 6.56
CA GLU A 108 -2.68 -8.42 7.25
C GLU A 108 -2.64 -6.88 7.26
N GLU A 109 -1.42 -6.31 7.30
CA GLU A 109 -1.21 -4.86 7.24
C GLU A 109 -1.52 -4.33 5.84
N ALA A 110 -1.01 -5.01 4.81
CA ALA A 110 -1.24 -4.66 3.41
C ALA A 110 -2.71 -4.79 3.02
N GLU A 111 -3.40 -5.80 3.52
CA GLU A 111 -4.84 -5.99 3.33
C GLU A 111 -5.63 -4.76 3.77
N ARG A 112 -5.44 -4.37 5.05
CA ARG A 112 -6.14 -3.24 5.65
C ARG A 112 -5.86 -1.95 4.88
N ILE A 113 -4.58 -1.68 4.59
CA ILE A 113 -4.15 -0.48 3.87
C ILE A 113 -4.76 -0.44 2.47
N LEU A 114 -4.73 -1.56 1.74
CA LEU A 114 -5.26 -1.61 0.38
C LEU A 114 -6.78 -1.43 0.36
N GLU A 115 -7.52 -2.09 1.24
CA GLU A 115 -8.98 -1.93 1.33
C GLU A 115 -9.37 -0.47 1.61
N GLU A 116 -8.72 0.15 2.61
CA GLU A 116 -8.94 1.56 2.94
C GLU A 116 -8.64 2.45 1.73
N ARG A 117 -7.53 2.19 1.02
CA ARG A 117 -7.12 2.96 -0.16
C ARG A 117 -8.11 2.82 -1.31
N ILE A 118 -8.54 1.60 -1.63
CA ILE A 118 -9.53 1.32 -2.68
C ILE A 118 -10.85 2.05 -2.38
N ARG A 119 -11.35 1.98 -1.14
CA ARG A 119 -12.58 2.69 -0.74
C ARG A 119 -12.42 4.19 -0.91
N ALA A 120 -11.29 4.76 -0.46
CA ALA A 120 -11.02 6.19 -0.57
C ALA A 120 -10.84 6.66 -2.02
N ASP A 121 -10.20 5.87 -2.88
CA ASP A 121 -10.00 6.19 -4.30
C ASP A 121 -11.32 6.12 -5.08
N ARG A 122 -12.16 5.10 -4.81
CA ARG A 122 -13.52 5.02 -5.37
C ARG A 122 -14.39 6.20 -4.95
N ALA A 123 -14.33 6.60 -3.68
CA ALA A 123 -15.06 7.76 -3.18
C ALA A 123 -14.60 9.08 -3.84
N ARG A 124 -13.33 9.16 -4.26
CA ARG A 124 -12.76 10.29 -5.02
C ARG A 124 -13.01 10.20 -6.52
N GLY A 125 -13.70 9.17 -7.01
CA GLY A 125 -13.95 8.97 -8.44
C GLY A 125 -12.70 8.61 -9.24
N GLN A 126 -11.66 8.07 -8.60
CA GLN A 126 -10.51 7.49 -9.32
C GLN A 126 -10.95 6.27 -10.12
N ASP A 127 -10.38 6.13 -11.30
CA ASP A 127 -10.64 5.06 -12.24
C ASP A 127 -9.81 3.81 -11.95
N HIS A 128 -8.57 3.99 -11.49
CA HIS A 128 -7.63 2.89 -11.25
C HIS A 128 -6.69 3.15 -10.07
N LEU A 129 -6.04 2.07 -9.61
CA LEU A 129 -5.00 2.08 -8.58
C LEU A 129 -3.89 1.10 -8.95
N HIS A 130 -2.63 1.50 -8.80
CA HIS A 130 -1.48 0.61 -8.89
C HIS A 130 -0.98 0.25 -7.49
N ALA A 131 -1.01 -1.03 -7.13
CA ALA A 131 -0.43 -1.54 -5.89
C ALA A 131 0.97 -2.10 -6.14
N ILE A 132 1.99 -1.54 -5.48
CA ILE A 132 3.37 -2.03 -5.53
C ILE A 132 3.54 -3.03 -4.39
N VAL A 133 3.67 -4.32 -4.72
CA VAL A 133 3.82 -5.42 -3.75
C VAL A 133 5.28 -5.87 -3.60
N GLY A 134 6.17 -5.34 -4.44
CA GLY A 134 7.60 -5.69 -4.48
C GLY A 134 7.87 -7.04 -5.13
N LYS A 135 9.15 -7.33 -5.43
CA LYS A 135 9.57 -8.54 -6.17
C LYS A 135 9.72 -9.81 -5.32
N GLY A 136 9.46 -9.72 -4.01
CA GLY A 136 9.60 -10.86 -3.09
C GLY A 136 11.01 -11.12 -2.58
N ASN A 137 12.03 -10.37 -3.04
CA ASN A 137 13.43 -10.55 -2.64
C ASN A 137 13.69 -10.48 -1.12
N HIS A 138 12.76 -9.91 -0.34
CA HIS A 138 12.97 -9.56 1.08
C HIS A 138 11.94 -10.17 2.03
N SER A 139 10.97 -10.90 1.47
CA SER A 139 10.08 -11.72 2.27
C SER A 139 10.88 -12.81 3.01
N THR A 140 10.46 -13.16 4.22
CA THR A 140 11.06 -14.28 4.97
C THR A 140 10.97 -15.55 4.13
N GLY A 141 12.12 -16.06 3.66
CA GLY A 141 12.20 -17.23 2.78
C GLY A 141 12.02 -16.96 1.29
N HIS A 142 12.09 -15.69 0.83
CA HIS A 142 11.89 -15.29 -0.57
C HIS A 142 10.50 -15.65 -1.16
N VAL A 143 9.51 -15.89 -0.29
CA VAL A 143 8.12 -16.15 -0.69
C VAL A 143 7.34 -14.85 -0.78
N GLN A 144 7.00 -14.42 -2.00
CA GLN A 144 6.13 -13.27 -2.25
C GLN A 144 4.69 -13.55 -1.78
N LYS A 145 4.43 -13.39 -0.48
CA LYS A 145 3.10 -13.63 0.13
C LYS A 145 2.08 -12.52 -0.16
N LEU A 146 2.56 -11.31 -0.44
CA LEU A 146 1.69 -10.16 -0.70
C LEU A 146 0.93 -10.28 -2.02
N LYS A 147 1.60 -10.64 -3.12
CA LYS A 147 0.95 -10.78 -4.44
C LYS A 147 -0.31 -11.64 -4.41
N PRO A 148 -0.27 -12.92 -4.00
CA PRO A 148 -1.47 -13.76 -4.01
C PRO A 148 -2.58 -13.22 -3.12
N ARG A 149 -2.25 -12.55 -2.00
CA ARG A 149 -3.26 -11.97 -1.14
C ARG A 149 -3.91 -10.72 -1.74
N ILE A 150 -3.13 -9.83 -2.34
CA ILE A 150 -3.69 -8.64 -3.01
C ILE A 150 -4.61 -9.05 -4.17
N GLU A 151 -4.24 -10.08 -4.92
CA GLU A 151 -5.09 -10.64 -5.97
C GLU A 151 -6.41 -11.20 -5.40
N GLU A 152 -6.37 -11.86 -4.24
CA GLU A 152 -7.55 -12.37 -3.55
C GLU A 152 -8.48 -11.24 -3.10
N ILE A 153 -7.96 -10.18 -2.48
CA ILE A 153 -8.74 -9.00 -2.08
C ILE A 153 -9.45 -8.38 -3.30
N CYS A 154 -8.76 -8.26 -4.43
CA CYS A 154 -9.37 -7.71 -5.64
C CYS A 154 -10.59 -8.57 -6.06
N ARG A 155 -10.47 -9.90 -6.02
CA ARG A 155 -11.58 -10.83 -6.31
C ARG A 155 -12.71 -10.71 -5.29
N GLU A 156 -12.40 -10.65 -4.00
CA GLU A 156 -13.37 -10.48 -2.91
C GLU A 156 -14.16 -9.16 -3.07
N MET A 157 -13.50 -8.10 -3.53
CA MET A 157 -14.11 -6.79 -3.78
C MET A 157 -14.80 -6.67 -5.16
N GLY A 158 -14.76 -7.72 -5.99
CA GLY A 158 -15.34 -7.72 -7.34
C GLY A 158 -14.62 -6.79 -8.33
N LEU A 159 -13.31 -6.59 -8.13
CA LEU A 159 -12.47 -5.73 -8.95
C LEU A 159 -11.64 -6.57 -9.91
N ASN A 160 -11.54 -6.11 -11.15
CA ASN A 160 -10.61 -6.68 -12.11
C ASN A 160 -9.21 -6.12 -11.87
N TYR A 161 -8.20 -6.97 -12.03
CA TYR A 161 -6.81 -6.59 -11.87
C TYR A 161 -5.91 -7.19 -12.97
N SER A 162 -4.76 -6.58 -13.19
CA SER A 162 -3.72 -7.06 -14.10
C SER A 162 -2.35 -6.92 -13.44
N THR A 163 -1.54 -7.98 -13.51
CA THR A 163 -0.24 -8.03 -12.83
C THR A 163 0.88 -7.70 -13.80
N GLU A 164 1.70 -6.70 -13.45
CA GLU A 164 2.97 -6.41 -14.10
C GLU A 164 4.11 -7.17 -13.41
N GLU A 165 4.34 -8.42 -13.81
CA GLU A 165 5.28 -9.32 -13.10
C GLU A 165 6.71 -8.77 -13.02
N ASN A 166 7.19 -8.08 -14.05
CA ASN A 166 8.54 -7.53 -14.10
C ASN A 166 8.75 -6.32 -13.16
N ALA A 167 7.67 -5.65 -12.76
CA ALA A 167 7.69 -4.46 -11.92
C ALA A 167 7.27 -4.71 -10.47
N GLY A 168 6.68 -5.87 -10.16
CA GLY A 168 6.11 -6.14 -8.84
C GLY A 168 4.92 -5.22 -8.53
N ARG A 169 4.13 -4.89 -9.57
CA ARG A 169 2.97 -4.00 -9.49
C ARG A 169 1.71 -4.73 -9.95
N ILE A 170 0.59 -4.36 -9.35
CA ILE A 170 -0.75 -4.84 -9.72
C ILE A 170 -1.59 -3.62 -10.06
N TYR A 171 -2.08 -3.56 -11.29
CA TYR A 171 -3.08 -2.60 -11.73
C TYR A 171 -4.47 -3.09 -11.29
N ILE A 172 -5.24 -2.23 -10.65
CA ILE A 172 -6.58 -2.51 -10.14
C ILE A 172 -7.55 -1.53 -10.79
N ASN A 173 -8.55 -2.05 -11.50
CA ASN A 173 -9.63 -1.23 -12.06
C ASN A 173 -10.71 -1.01 -10.99
N LEU A 174 -10.95 0.25 -10.63
CA LEU A 174 -11.90 0.64 -9.58
C LEU A 174 -13.33 0.82 -10.07
N GLN A 175 -13.55 0.82 -11.39
CA GLN A 175 -14.84 1.06 -12.04
C GLN A 175 -15.62 -0.23 -12.37
N GLY A 176 -15.05 -1.42 -12.10
CA GLY A 176 -15.71 -2.71 -12.32
C GLY A 176 -15.76 -3.17 -13.79
N GLY A 177 -15.02 -2.51 -14.69
CA GLY A 177 -14.77 -2.95 -16.07
C GLY A 177 -13.50 -3.78 -16.20
N ASP A 178 -13.16 -4.25 -17.41
CA ASP A 178 -11.94 -5.04 -17.65
C ASP A 178 -10.68 -4.31 -17.15
N ALA A 179 -9.73 -5.07 -16.60
CA ALA A 179 -8.42 -4.54 -16.19
C ALA A 179 -7.46 -4.45 -17.38
N THR A 180 -7.90 -3.77 -18.45
CA THR A 180 -7.02 -3.42 -19.55
C THR A 180 -6.15 -2.25 -19.10
N MET A 181 -4.84 -2.50 -18.97
CA MET A 181 -3.91 -1.41 -18.68
C MET A 181 -3.98 -0.40 -19.83
N PRO A 182 -4.09 0.91 -19.54
CA PRO A 182 -3.92 1.91 -20.57
C PRO A 182 -2.52 1.73 -21.19
N PRO A 183 -2.37 1.84 -22.51
CA PRO A 183 -1.05 1.75 -23.14
C PRO A 183 -0.14 2.79 -22.48
N PRO A 184 1.15 2.47 -22.25
CA PRO A 184 2.09 3.43 -21.70
C PRO A 184 2.01 4.72 -22.50
N PRO A 185 2.10 5.89 -21.86
CA PRO A 185 1.99 7.16 -22.56
C PRO A 185 2.98 7.14 -23.72
N GLN A 186 2.43 7.23 -24.92
CA GLN A 186 3.22 7.37 -26.13
C GLN A 186 3.88 8.74 -26.00
N VAL A 187 5.08 8.77 -25.41
CA VAL A 187 5.98 9.92 -25.54
C VAL A 187 6.04 10.16 -27.03
N GLY A 188 5.48 11.29 -27.45
CA GLY A 188 5.42 11.71 -28.84
C GLY A 188 6.84 11.85 -29.38
N GLY A 189 7.40 10.72 -29.79
CA GLY A 189 8.61 10.66 -30.59
C GLY A 189 8.23 11.21 -31.95
N GLY A 190 8.39 12.52 -32.11
CA GLY A 190 8.44 13.16 -33.41
C GLY A 190 9.62 12.60 -34.20
N HIS A 191 9.46 11.40 -34.76
CA HIS A 191 10.36 10.85 -35.75
C HIS A 191 9.84 11.30 -37.11
N HIS A 192 10.42 12.43 -37.52
CA HIS A 192 10.41 12.94 -38.88
C HIS A 192 10.60 11.79 -39.88
N GLY A 193 9.68 11.71 -40.83
CA GLY A 193 9.75 10.79 -41.95
C GLY A 193 11.08 10.93 -42.68
N GLY A 194 11.88 9.87 -42.66
CA GLY A 194 13.05 9.72 -43.52
C GLY A 194 12.60 9.53 -44.96
N GLN A 195 12.36 10.63 -45.66
CA GLN A 195 12.20 10.63 -47.11
C GLN A 195 13.56 10.95 -47.74
N GLN A 196 14.20 9.88 -48.20
CA GLN A 196 15.48 9.90 -48.90
C GLN A 196 15.24 10.36 -50.34
N HIS A 197 15.65 11.59 -50.69
CA HIS A 197 15.80 12.03 -52.08
C HIS A 197 17.03 12.94 -52.20
N GLY A 198 18.05 12.44 -52.92
CA GLY A 198 19.13 13.23 -53.46
C GLY A 198 19.01 13.27 -54.98
N GLY A 199 18.98 14.48 -55.57
CA GLY A 199 18.92 14.64 -57.02
C GLY A 199 18.57 16.06 -57.48
N GLN A 200 19.60 16.91 -57.56
CA GLN A 200 19.88 17.96 -58.56
C GLN A 200 18.77 18.84 -59.20
N GLN A 201 19.06 20.16 -59.14
CA GLN A 201 19.09 21.15 -60.24
C GLN A 201 17.93 22.16 -60.49
N HIS A 202 18.38 23.41 -60.72
CA HIS A 202 17.71 24.62 -61.27
C HIS A 202 16.58 25.24 -60.41
N GLY A 203 16.49 26.55 -60.14
CA GLY A 203 16.98 27.77 -60.77
C GLY A 203 15.77 28.71 -60.92
N GLY A 204 15.73 29.88 -60.27
CA GLY A 204 14.64 30.85 -60.47
C GLY A 204 14.43 31.85 -59.32
N GLN A 205 14.63 33.12 -59.63
CA GLN A 205 14.32 34.31 -58.83
C GLN A 205 12.79 34.52 -58.70
N HIS A 206 12.33 35.18 -57.63
CA HIS A 206 11.44 36.36 -57.61
C HIS A 206 10.64 36.53 -56.30
N GLN A 207 10.87 37.69 -55.65
CA GLN A 207 9.93 38.68 -55.05
C GLN A 207 8.80 38.28 -54.05
N GLN A 208 8.86 38.99 -52.91
CA GLN A 208 7.78 39.39 -51.97
C GLN A 208 6.59 40.10 -52.67
N PRO A 209 5.37 40.22 -52.09
CA PRO A 209 5.14 41.07 -50.91
C PRO A 209 3.96 40.71 -49.95
N HIS A 210 3.84 41.57 -48.92
CA HIS A 210 2.86 41.74 -47.83
C HIS A 210 1.35 41.54 -48.10
N HIS A 211 0.58 41.26 -47.02
CA HIS A 211 -0.63 41.94 -46.46
C HIS A 211 -1.22 41.00 -45.35
N GLY A 212 -1.87 41.36 -44.23
CA GLY A 212 -2.51 42.57 -43.72
C GLY A 212 -3.91 42.22 -43.14
N GLY A 213 -4.24 42.68 -41.92
CA GLY A 213 -5.61 42.76 -41.33
C GLY A 213 -5.92 41.76 -40.18
N GLN A 214 -6.07 42.13 -38.89
CA GLN A 214 -7.10 42.90 -38.16
C GLN A 214 -8.54 42.34 -38.21
N THR A 215 -9.14 42.03 -37.04
CA THR A 215 -10.37 42.66 -36.47
C THR A 215 -11.12 41.79 -35.44
N HIS A 216 -11.33 42.36 -34.23
CA HIS A 216 -12.47 42.35 -33.26
C HIS A 216 -13.27 41.05 -32.97
N GLY A 217 -13.87 40.77 -31.79
CA GLY A 217 -14.14 41.50 -30.55
C GLY A 217 -15.20 40.74 -29.68
N GLY A 218 -15.49 41.23 -28.46
CA GLY A 218 -16.64 40.85 -27.59
C GLY A 218 -16.26 40.22 -26.24
N GLN A 219 -16.23 40.92 -25.08
CA GLN A 219 -17.35 41.28 -24.15
C GLN A 219 -18.26 40.10 -23.74
N GLN A 220 -18.78 39.92 -22.51
CA GLN A 220 -18.62 40.44 -21.14
C GLN A 220 -19.71 39.73 -20.27
N HIS A 221 -19.51 39.59 -18.94
CA HIS A 221 -20.53 39.44 -17.86
C HIS A 221 -21.26 38.07 -17.71
N HIS A 222 -21.75 37.54 -16.56
CA HIS A 222 -21.96 37.90 -15.13
C HIS A 222 -21.95 36.53 -14.37
N GLY A 223 -21.54 36.39 -13.10
CA GLY A 223 -22.29 36.73 -11.88
C GLY A 223 -23.08 35.53 -11.32
N GLY A 224 -22.75 35.04 -10.10
CA GLY A 224 -23.50 33.97 -9.44
C GLY A 224 -22.87 33.44 -8.15
N GLN A 225 -23.15 34.12 -7.05
CA GLN A 225 -22.87 33.76 -5.65
C GLN A 225 -23.84 32.65 -5.19
N HIS A 226 -23.51 31.83 -4.18
CA HIS A 226 -24.43 31.31 -3.16
C HIS A 226 -23.69 30.57 -2.02
N HIS A 227 -24.18 30.80 -0.80
CA HIS A 227 -23.68 30.37 0.51
C HIS A 227 -24.46 29.16 1.04
N GLY A 228 -23.81 28.37 1.91
CA GLY A 228 -24.40 27.96 3.21
C GLY A 228 -24.84 26.50 3.38
N GLY A 229 -24.44 25.89 4.51
CA GLY A 229 -25.14 24.74 5.10
C GLY A 229 -24.27 23.76 5.89
N GLN A 230 -23.88 24.11 7.12
CA GLN A 230 -23.44 23.16 8.15
C GLN A 230 -24.63 22.35 8.67
N HIS A 231 -24.45 21.04 8.87
CA HIS A 231 -25.20 20.27 9.87
C HIS A 231 -24.29 19.22 10.51
N GLN A 232 -24.37 19.16 11.83
CA GLN A 232 -23.66 18.30 12.78
C GLN A 232 -24.72 17.49 13.53
N GLN A 233 -24.51 16.18 13.72
CA GLN A 233 -25.00 15.32 14.84
C GLN A 233 -24.84 13.81 14.47
N PRO A 234 -24.88 12.85 15.43
CA PRO A 234 -23.91 12.60 16.50
C PRO A 234 -23.39 11.14 16.51
N GLN A 235 -22.38 10.87 17.35
CA GLN A 235 -21.72 9.59 17.65
C GLN A 235 -22.67 8.41 17.98
N GLN A 236 -22.32 7.21 17.49
CA GLN A 236 -22.69 5.93 18.09
C GLN A 236 -21.45 5.03 18.21
N ASP A 237 -21.17 4.59 19.44
CA ASP A 237 -20.08 3.71 19.86
C ASP A 237 -20.27 2.27 19.32
N GLU A 238 -19.41 1.83 18.40
CA GLU A 238 -19.38 0.49 17.80
C GLU A 238 -18.49 -0.52 18.55
N SER A 239 -18.08 -0.23 19.78
CA SER A 239 -17.11 -1.07 20.51
C SER A 239 -17.71 -2.27 21.25
N GLY A 240 -19.04 -2.32 21.43
CA GLY A 240 -19.72 -3.39 22.17
C GLY A 240 -20.01 -4.66 21.36
N ASP A 241 -20.15 -4.55 20.04
CA ASP A 241 -20.64 -5.66 19.20
C ASP A 241 -19.53 -6.61 18.74
N LEU A 242 -18.26 -6.17 18.76
CA LEU A 242 -17.12 -7.00 18.38
C LEU A 242 -16.77 -8.05 19.45
N VAL A 243 -16.91 -7.70 20.74
CA VAL A 243 -16.61 -8.60 21.87
C VAL A 243 -17.61 -9.77 21.92
N VAL A 244 -18.88 -9.51 21.63
CA VAL A 244 -19.93 -10.55 21.58
C VAL A 244 -19.75 -11.47 20.38
N LYS A 245 -19.27 -10.95 19.24
CA LYS A 245 -18.98 -11.75 18.03
C LYS A 245 -17.76 -12.67 18.22
N ILE A 246 -16.74 -12.24 18.97
CA ILE A 246 -15.55 -13.05 19.25
C ILE A 246 -15.88 -14.19 20.23
N LEU A 247 -16.69 -13.95 21.27
CA LEU A 247 -17.10 -14.99 22.23
C LEU A 247 -17.93 -16.10 21.57
N LYS A 248 -18.86 -15.75 20.67
CA LYS A 248 -19.69 -16.75 19.95
C LYS A 248 -18.90 -17.58 18.93
N LYS A 249 -17.75 -17.08 18.43
CA LYS A 249 -16.88 -17.84 17.52
C LYS A 249 -16.04 -18.90 18.24
N LEU A 250 -15.70 -18.67 19.52
CA LEU A 250 -14.92 -19.62 20.32
C LEU A 250 -15.76 -20.81 20.82
N GLU A 251 -17.04 -20.63 21.12
CA GLU A 251 -17.92 -21.74 21.52
C GLU A 251 -18.18 -22.75 20.38
N LYS A 252 -18.20 -22.29 19.12
CA LYS A 252 -18.42 -23.18 17.97
C LYS A 252 -17.19 -24.00 17.55
N ALA A 253 -16.00 -23.63 18.02
CA ALA A 253 -14.75 -24.32 17.69
C ALA A 253 -14.44 -25.49 18.64
N CYS A 254 -15.11 -25.61 19.79
CA CYS A 254 -14.88 -26.68 20.77
C CYS A 254 -15.64 -27.99 20.50
N CYS A 255 -16.47 -28.08 19.45
CA CYS A 255 -17.35 -29.24 19.22
C CYS A 255 -17.01 -30.08 17.97
N ILE A 256 -15.83 -29.91 17.36
CA ILE A 256 -15.39 -30.73 16.21
C ILE A 256 -14.03 -31.35 16.51
N VAL A 257 -13.93 -32.12 17.59
CA VAL A 257 -13.06 -33.31 17.71
C VAL A 257 -13.67 -34.21 18.80
N MET A 258 -14.58 -35.09 18.39
CA MET A 258 -14.80 -36.40 19.02
C MET A 258 -14.93 -37.42 17.91
#